data_AF-A0A6V7LAA8-F1
#
_entry.id   AF-A0A6V7LAA8-F1
#
_cell.length_a   1.000
_cell.length_b   1.000
_cell.length_c   1.000
_cell.angle_alpha   90.00
_cell.angle_beta   90.00
_cell.angle_gamma   90.00
#
_symmetry.space_group_name_H-M   'P 1'
#
loop_
_entity.id
_entity.type
_entity.pdbx_description
1 polymer ?
#
loop_
_entity_poly.entity_id
_entity_poly.type
_entity_poly.pdbx_seq_one_letter_code
_entity_poly.pdbx_strand_id
1 'polypeptide(L)' 'DACHPYEPFKCPGDGTCISIQYLCDGAPDCTDGYDEDSRLCTA' A
#
# COMPACT_ATOMS: atom_id res chain seq x y z
N ASP A 1 -13.44 -10.74 2.30
CA ASP A 1 -12.75 -9.49 2.68
C ASP A 1 -12.09 -8.85 1.47
N ALA A 2 -12.78 -7.92 0.82
CA ALA A 2 -12.27 -7.13 -0.30
C ALA A 2 -12.12 -5.68 0.15
N CYS A 3 -11.05 -5.01 -0.28
CA CYS A 3 -10.84 -3.60 0.03
C CYS A 3 -11.86 -2.69 -0.67
N HIS A 4 -12.01 -1.47 -0.16
CA HIS A 4 -12.91 -0.48 -0.74
C HIS A 4 -12.41 -0.05 -2.13
N PRO A 5 -13.30 0.29 -3.09
CA PRO A 5 -12.89 0.73 -4.44
C PRO A 5 -11.90 1.91 -4.47
N TYR A 6 -11.93 2.77 -3.46
CA TYR A 6 -11.02 3.92 -3.32
C TYR A 6 -9.67 3.55 -2.67
N GLU A 7 -9.60 2.39 -2.04
CA GLU A 7 -8.40 1.87 -1.36
C GLU A 7 -8.12 0.45 -1.84
N PRO A 8 -7.94 0.22 -3.15
CA PRO A 8 -7.98 -1.12 -3.72
C PRO A 8 -6.75 -1.96 -3.38
N PHE A 9 -5.66 -1.36 -2.87
CA PHE A 9 -4.44 -2.08 -2.53
C PHE A 9 -4.49 -2.59 -1.10
N LYS A 10 -4.25 -3.89 -0.91
CA LYS A 10 -4.20 -4.51 0.41
C LYS A 10 -2.76 -4.77 0.82
N CYS A 11 -2.32 -4.10 1.87
CA CYS A 11 -1.04 -4.32 2.52
C CYS A 11 -0.89 -5.79 2.96
N PRO A 12 0.23 -6.46 2.63
CA PRO A 12 0.40 -7.89 2.90
C PRO A 12 0.66 -8.20 4.39
N GLY A 13 1.22 -7.26 5.16
CA GLY A 13 1.60 -7.49 6.55
C GLY A 13 0.41 -7.49 7.53
N ASP A 14 -0.51 -6.54 7.38
CA ASP A 14 -1.58 -6.24 8.34
C ASP A 14 -2.98 -6.33 7.70
N GLY A 15 -3.07 -6.37 6.36
CA GLY A 15 -4.31 -6.34 5.62
C GLY A 15 -4.95 -4.97 5.51
N THR A 16 -4.23 -3.90 5.86
CA THR A 16 -4.66 -2.51 5.67
C THR A 16 -4.93 -2.26 4.19
N CYS A 17 -5.99 -1.51 3.89
CA CYS A 17 -6.34 -1.14 2.53
C CYS A 17 -5.95 0.32 2.31
N ILE A 18 -5.19 0.60 1.25
CA ILE A 18 -4.76 1.96 0.90
C ILE A 18 -5.08 2.26 -0.56
N SER A 19 -5.18 3.55 -0.87
CA SER A 19 -5.31 4.04 -2.25
C SER A 19 -4.02 3.80 -3.04
N ILE A 20 -4.15 3.60 -4.35
CA ILE A 20 -2.99 3.47 -5.25
C ILE A 20 -2.12 4.75 -5.25
N GLN A 21 -2.70 5.90 -4.89
CA GLN A 21 -1.94 7.16 -4.80
C GLN A 21 -0.92 7.17 -3.65
N TYR A 22 -1.10 6.29 -2.66
CA TYR A 22 -0.22 6.09 -1.50
C TYR A 22 0.83 5.00 -1.75
N LEU A 23 0.90 4.46 -2.98
CA LEU A 23 1.98 3.55 -3.34
C LEU A 23 3.16 4.38 -3.84
N CYS A 24 4.31 4.22 -3.20
CA CYS A 24 5.56 4.84 -3.59
C CYS A 24 5.48 6.38 -3.57
N ASP A 25 4.75 6.92 -2.60
CA ASP A 25 4.49 8.36 -2.46
C ASP A 25 5.51 9.06 -1.54
N GLY A 26 6.38 8.28 -0.90
CA GLY A 26 7.40 8.74 0.02
C GLY A 26 6.98 8.75 1.50
N ALA A 27 5.78 8.29 1.83
CA ALA A 27 5.28 8.13 3.18
C ALA A 27 4.82 6.67 3.43
N PRO A 28 5.10 6.10 4.60
CA PRO A 28 4.62 4.75 4.92
C PRO A 28 3.14 4.80 5.33
N ASP A 29 2.26 4.26 4.47
CA ASP A 29 0.83 4.09 4.70
C ASP A 29 0.45 2.66 5.13
N CYS A 30 1.23 1.65 4.75
CA CYS A 30 1.13 0.32 5.38
C CYS A 30 1.81 0.32 6.75
N THR A 31 1.35 -0.52 7.69
CA THR A 31 1.96 -0.62 9.04
C THR A 31 3.44 -1.00 8.99
N ASP A 32 3.84 -1.79 8.00
CA ASP A 32 5.22 -2.21 7.76
C ASP A 32 5.95 -1.34 6.71
N GLY A 33 5.29 -0.30 6.18
CA GLY A 33 5.82 0.55 5.10
C GLY A 33 6.04 -0.22 3.79
N TYR A 34 5.38 -1.36 3.60
CA TYR A 34 5.57 -2.22 2.42
C TYR A 34 5.18 -1.52 1.11
N ASP A 35 4.23 -0.58 1.18
CA ASP A 35 3.85 0.34 0.11
C ASP A 35 5.02 1.17 -0.43
N GLU A 36 6.05 1.38 0.37
CA GLU A 36 7.28 2.11 0.04
C GLU A 36 8.50 1.19 -0.20
N ASP A 37 8.30 -0.13 -0.24
CA ASP A 37 9.41 -1.06 -0.48
C ASP A 37 9.93 -0.90 -1.92
N SER A 38 11.24 -0.76 -2.07
CA SER A 38 11.93 -0.69 -3.38
C SER A 38 11.53 -1.80 -4.38
N ARG A 39 11.13 -2.98 -3.89
CA ARG A 39 10.67 -4.10 -4.72
C ARG A 39 9.27 -3.87 -5.29
N LEU A 40 8.45 -3.08 -4.61
CA LEU A 40 7.14 -2.65 -5.08
C LEU A 40 7.28 -1.40 -5.96
N CYS A 41 8.15 -0.46 -5.56
CA CYS A 41 8.42 0.81 -6.21
C CYS A 41 9.46 0.72 -7.33
N THR A 42 9.33 -0.28 -8.21
CA THR A 42 10.20 -0.39 -9.38
C THR A 42 9.65 0.49 -10.50
N ALA A 43 10.40 1.52 -10.87
CA ALA A 43 10.09 2.45 -11.97
C ALA A 43 10.06 1.76 -13.34
#